data_AF-A0A963H1S9-F1
#
_entry.id   AF-A0A963H1S9-F1
#
_cell.length_a   1.000
_cell.length_b   1.000
_cell.length_c   1.000
_cell.angle_alpha   90.00
_cell.angle_beta   90.00
_cell.angle_gamma   90.00
#
_symmetry.space_group_name_H-M   'P 1'
#
loop_
_entity.id
_entity.type
_entity.pdbx_description
1 polymer ?
#
loop_
_entity_poly.entity_id
_entity_poly.type
_entity_poly.pdbx_seq_one_letter_code
_entity_poly.pdbx_strand_id
1 'polypeptide(L)' 'MGGPISGPCVANVLIGSMPAAVVGDMCVCVGPPDTIVKGSATVMIGGKPAARMGDSTAHGGSIVLGLPTVMIGG' A
#
# COMPACT_ATOMS: atom_id res chain seq x y z
N MET A 1 -8.77 14.16 0.49
CA MET A 1 -8.86 12.71 0.23
C MET A 1 -7.69 12.06 0.93
N GLY A 2 -7.93 11.03 1.73
CA GLY A 2 -6.86 10.35 2.45
C GLY A 2 -7.38 9.70 3.72
N GLY A 3 -6.96 8.47 3.93
CA GLY A 3 -7.27 7.64 5.08
C GLY A 3 -6.46 6.34 4.99
N PRO A 4 -6.61 5.44 5.96
CA PRO A 4 -5.74 4.28 6.08
C PRO A 4 -5.99 3.27 4.95
N ILE A 5 -4.93 2.52 4.62
CA ILE A 5 -5.04 1.31 3.82
C ILE A 5 -5.88 0.32 4.62
N SER A 6 -6.99 -0.13 4.04
CA SER A 6 -8.02 -0.93 4.72
C SER A 6 -8.07 -2.38 4.25
N GLY A 7 -7.30 -2.75 3.23
CA GLY A 7 -7.06 -4.14 2.87
C GLY A 7 -7.59 -4.55 1.49
N PRO A 8 -7.47 -5.84 1.12
CA PRO A 8 -7.21 -6.99 2.00
C PRO A 8 -5.78 -7.15 2.54
N CYS A 9 -4.79 -6.46 1.99
CA CYS A 9 -3.37 -6.63 2.33
C CYS A 9 -2.91 -8.09 2.21
N VAL A 10 -1.68 -8.36 2.61
CA VAL A 10 -1.09 -9.71 2.59
C VAL A 10 -0.81 -10.17 4.01
N ALA A 11 -1.78 -10.86 4.62
CA ALA A 11 -1.77 -11.22 6.04
C ALA A 11 -0.63 -12.17 6.47
N ASN A 12 -0.05 -12.92 5.54
CA ASN A 12 1.09 -13.80 5.80
C ASN A 12 2.45 -13.09 5.77
N VAL A 13 2.50 -11.83 5.30
CA VAL A 13 3.73 -11.03 5.28
C VAL A 13 3.53 -9.81 6.17
N LEU A 14 4.16 -9.84 7.35
CA LEU A 14 4.01 -8.78 8.35
C LEU A 14 5.18 -7.81 8.30
N ILE A 15 4.89 -6.51 8.23
CA ILE A 15 5.84 -5.40 8.33
C ILE A 15 5.48 -4.62 9.60
N GLY A 16 6.34 -4.68 10.63
CA GLY A 16 6.05 -4.05 11.93
C GLY A 16 4.81 -4.60 12.63
N SER A 17 4.59 -5.92 12.52
CA SER A 17 3.40 -6.62 13.05
C SER A 17 2.06 -6.26 12.39
N MET A 18 2.08 -5.55 11.26
CA MET A 18 0.90 -5.27 10.43
C MET A 18 1.01 -5.97 9.07
N PRO A 19 -0.11 -6.42 8.47
CA PRO A 19 -0.11 -6.97 7.12
C PRO A 19 0.50 -6.01 6.10
N ALA A 20 1.36 -6.52 5.23
CA ALA A 20 1.98 -5.73 4.19
C ALA A 20 0.95 -5.33 3.11
N ALA A 21 0.95 -4.05 2.77
CA ALA A 21 0.10 -3.50 1.71
C ALA A 21 0.71 -3.73 0.32
N VAL A 22 -0.16 -3.91 -0.67
CA VAL A 22 0.18 -4.23 -2.05
C VAL A 22 -0.71 -3.48 -3.05
N VAL A 23 -0.28 -3.44 -4.31
CA VAL A 23 -1.12 -2.92 -5.40
C VAL A 23 -2.45 -3.67 -5.44
N GLY A 24 -3.53 -2.90 -5.57
CA GLY A 24 -4.90 -3.39 -5.53
C GLY A 24 -5.53 -3.36 -4.13
N ASP A 25 -4.80 -3.01 -3.07
CA ASP A 25 -5.42 -2.78 -1.76
C ASP A 25 -6.24 -1.50 -1.75
N MET A 26 -7.32 -1.53 -0.97
CA MET A 26 -8.23 -0.42 -0.81
C MET A 26 -7.71 0.58 0.22
N CYS A 27 -7.89 1.86 -0.07
CA CYS A 27 -7.66 2.95 0.87
C CYS A 27 -9.01 3.60 1.21
N VAL A 28 -9.24 3.86 2.48
CA VAL A 28 -10.43 4.63 2.89
C VAL A 28 -10.17 6.09 2.56
N CYS A 29 -11.02 6.65 1.70
CA CYS A 29 -11.02 8.07 1.40
C CYS A 29 -12.29 8.72 1.96
N VAL A 30 -12.31 10.06 2.00
CA VAL A 30 -13.55 10.81 2.24
C VAL A 30 -14.33 10.79 0.92
N GLY A 31 -15.06 9.70 0.67
CA GLY A 31 -15.70 9.38 -0.60
C GLY A 31 -15.75 7.87 -0.89
N PRO A 32 -15.91 7.46 -2.16
CA PRO A 32 -15.80 6.06 -2.57
C PRO A 32 -14.43 5.46 -2.17
N PRO A 33 -14.35 4.13 -2.00
CA PRO A 33 -13.08 3.45 -1.74
C PRO A 33 -12.06 3.79 -2.84
N ASP A 34 -10.84 4.11 -2.44
CA ASP A 34 -9.71 4.30 -3.34
C ASP A 34 -8.89 3.00 -3.42
N THR A 35 -7.99 2.89 -4.39
CA THR A 35 -7.18 1.68 -4.59
C THR A 35 -5.75 2.07 -4.94
N ILE A 36 -4.79 1.34 -4.40
CA ILE A 36 -3.36 1.51 -4.73
C ILE A 36 -3.13 0.99 -6.14
N VAL A 37 -2.63 1.85 -7.04
CA VAL A 37 -2.41 1.51 -8.47
C VAL A 37 -0.94 1.41 -8.84
N LYS A 38 -0.04 1.89 -7.98
CA LYS A 38 1.41 1.81 -8.16
C LYS A 38 2.06 1.12 -6.97
N GLY A 39 3.16 0.42 -7.22
CA GLY A 39 3.93 -0.32 -6.22
C GLY A 39 5.41 -0.39 -6.59
N SER A 40 6.18 -1.19 -5.84
CA SER A 40 7.56 -1.52 -6.18
C SER A 40 7.66 -2.27 -7.53
N ALA A 41 8.67 -1.92 -8.32
CA ALA A 41 8.96 -2.61 -9.58
C ALA A 41 9.68 -3.95 -9.39
N THR A 42 10.33 -4.16 -8.24
CA THR A 42 11.20 -5.32 -8.00
C THR A 42 10.77 -6.16 -6.81
N VAL A 43 10.08 -5.57 -5.83
CA VAL A 43 9.64 -6.28 -4.62
C VAL A 43 8.18 -6.69 -4.76
N MET A 44 7.95 -8.00 -4.72
CA MET A 44 6.62 -8.59 -4.72
C MET A 44 6.28 -9.18 -3.35
N ILE A 45 5.07 -8.91 -2.88
CA ILE A 45 4.51 -9.43 -1.63
C ILE A 45 3.19 -10.14 -1.99
N GLY A 46 3.06 -11.42 -1.62
CA GLY A 46 1.89 -12.22 -1.97
C GLY A 46 1.63 -12.31 -3.49
N GLY A 47 2.69 -12.19 -4.31
CA GLY A 47 2.60 -12.20 -5.77
C GLY A 47 2.17 -10.88 -6.41
N LYS A 48 2.01 -9.81 -5.61
CA LYS A 48 1.64 -8.47 -6.08
C LYS A 48 2.76 -7.45 -5.78
N PRO A 49 2.89 -6.36 -6.56
CA PRO A 49 3.84 -5.30 -6.25
C PRO A 49 3.60 -4.72 -4.84
N ALA A 50 4.67 -4.60 -4.05
CA ALA A 50 4.59 -4.06 -2.69
C ALA A 50 4.26 -2.55 -2.71
N ALA A 51 3.34 -2.11 -1.86
CA ALA A 51 3.00 -0.69 -1.73
C ALA A 51 4.01 0.06 -0.84
N ARG A 52 4.35 1.29 -1.22
CA ARG A 52 5.40 2.10 -0.60
C ARG A 52 5.00 3.56 -0.50
N MET A 53 5.71 4.30 0.35
CA MET A 53 5.57 5.75 0.40
C MET A 53 5.87 6.36 -0.98
N GLY A 54 5.00 7.25 -1.44
CA GLY A 54 5.05 7.88 -2.76
C GLY A 54 4.26 7.13 -3.85
N ASP A 55 3.79 5.91 -3.60
CA ASP A 55 3.00 5.18 -4.59
C ASP A 55 1.61 5.79 -4.77
N SER A 56 1.18 5.87 -6.03
CA SER A 56 -0.07 6.51 -6.44
C SER A 56 -1.30 5.62 -6.21
N THR A 57 -2.41 6.28 -5.93
CA THR A 57 -3.74 5.66 -5.85
C THR A 57 -4.62 6.05 -7.05
N ALA A 58 -5.70 5.32 -7.28
CA ALA A 58 -6.60 5.50 -8.42
C ALA A 58 -7.26 6.89 -8.43
N HIS A 59 -7.56 7.45 -7.26
CA HIS A 59 -8.09 8.80 -7.12
C HIS A 59 -7.03 9.92 -7.21
N GLY A 60 -5.79 9.59 -7.61
CA GLY A 60 -4.71 10.56 -7.78
C GLY A 60 -4.01 10.97 -6.48
N GLY A 61 -4.30 10.28 -5.37
CA GLY A 61 -3.56 10.42 -4.12
C GLY A 61 -2.21 9.68 -4.16
N SER A 62 -1.46 9.80 -3.08
CA SER A 62 -0.23 9.04 -2.86
C SER A 62 -0.15 8.54 -1.42
N ILE A 63 0.51 7.40 -1.21
CA ILE A 63 0.82 6.89 0.12
C ILE A 63 1.84 7.82 0.77
N VAL A 64 1.47 8.48 1.87
CA VAL A 64 2.32 9.48 2.54
C VAL A 64 3.01 8.95 3.79
N LEU A 65 2.62 7.77 4.28
CA LEU A 65 3.16 7.19 5.50
C LEU A 65 3.33 5.68 5.32
N GLY A 66 4.45 5.17 5.81
CA GLY A 66 4.75 3.74 5.92
C GLY A 66 5.45 3.44 7.25
N LEU A 67 6.05 2.26 7.39
CA LEU A 67 6.80 1.91 8.60
C LEU A 67 8.20 2.56 8.56
N PRO A 68 8.57 3.46 9.50
CA PRO A 68 9.81 4.25 9.41
C PRO A 68 11.10 3.44 9.39
N THR A 69 11.07 2.21 9.92
CA THR A 69 12.22 1.31 10.01
C THR A 69 12.37 0.39 8.81
N VAL A 70 11.40 0.37 7.88
CA VAL A 70 11.40 -0.54 6.73
C VAL A 70 11.30 0.25 5.43
N MET A 71 12.32 0.10 4.61
CA MET A 71 12.40 0.69 3.28
C MET A 71 12.28 -0.42 2.24
N ILE A 72 11.22 -0.38 1.41
CA ILE A 72 11.05 -1.32 0.31
C ILE A 72 11.75 -0.75 -0.94
N GLY A 73 12.85 -1.39 -1.35
CA GLY A 73 13.62 -1.01 -2.54
C GLY A 73 12.89 -1.27 -3.87
N GLY A 74 13.46 -0.73 -4.96
CA GLY A 74 12.97 -0.93 -6.33
C GLY A 74 12.70 0.36 -7.09
#